data_AF-A0A7Y2FID9-F1
#
_entry.id   AF-A0A7Y2FID9-F1
#
_cell.length_a   1.000
_cell.length_b   1.000
_cell.length_c   1.000
_cell.angle_alpha   90.00
_cell.angle_beta   90.00
_cell.angle_gamma   90.00
#
_symmetry.space_group_name_H-M   'P 1'
#
loop_
_entity.id
_entity.type
_entity.pdbx_description
1 polymer ?
#
loop_
_entity_poly.entity_id
_entity_poly.type
_entity_poly.pdbx_seq_one_letter_code
_entity_poly.pdbx_strand_id
1 'polypeptide(L)' 'MVPIRKNREFSETIAGQFGVSNIRHKVAKIYGRPDDTLSLGYLETWYYFREKLSFVFHNDELEKIMPLNIGGQSSLGR' A
#
# COMPACT_ATOMS: atom_id res chain seq x y z
N MET A 1 -17.14 -0.18 -16.49
CA MET A 1 -16.13 -0.66 -15.50
C MET A 1 -14.78 -0.11 -15.94
N VAL A 2 -14.25 0.91 -15.27
CA VAL A 2 -12.96 1.50 -15.64
C VAL A 2 -11.86 0.57 -15.09
N PRO A 3 -10.96 0.02 -15.92
CA PRO A 3 -9.87 -0.79 -15.43
C PRO A 3 -8.90 0.14 -14.68
N ILE A 4 -8.96 0.10 -13.35
CA ILE A 4 -8.01 0.81 -12.49
C ILE A 4 -6.65 0.16 -12.72
N ARG A 5 -5.87 0.70 -13.66
CA ARG A 5 -4.46 0.35 -13.79
C ARG A 5 -3.78 0.82 -12.52
N LYS A 6 -3.13 -0.11 -11.80
CA LYS A 6 -2.29 0.09 -10.61
C LYS A 6 -1.10 1.02 -10.96
N ASN A 7 -1.36 2.29 -11.21
CA ASN A 7 -0.38 3.30 -11.61
C ASN A 7 -0.25 4.35 -10.53
N ARG A 8 0.93 4.96 -10.42
CA ARG A 8 1.28 6.00 -9.44
C ARG A 8 0.28 7.17 -9.39
N GLU A 9 -0.33 7.52 -10.51
CA GLU A 9 -1.43 8.51 -10.60
C GLU A 9 -2.68 8.12 -9.80
N PHE A 10 -2.97 6.83 -9.64
CA PHE A 10 -4.11 6.35 -8.86
C PHE A 10 -3.90 6.60 -7.35
N SER A 11 -2.67 6.42 -6.88
CA SER A 11 -2.27 6.72 -5.50
C SER A 11 -2.53 8.19 -5.15
N GLU A 12 -2.13 9.08 -6.06
CA GLU A 12 -2.29 10.52 -5.92
C GLU A 12 -3.76 10.93 -6.07
N THR A 13 -4.52 10.26 -6.95
CA THR A 13 -5.96 10.49 -7.13
C THR A 13 -6.77 10.06 -5.90
N ILE A 14 -6.44 8.91 -5.30
CA ILE A 14 -7.09 8.42 -4.09
C ILE A 14 -6.81 9.33 -2.90
N ALA A 15 -5.57 9.83 -2.76
CA ALA A 15 -5.19 10.80 -1.74
C ALA A 15 -5.86 12.17 -1.95
N GLY A 16 -6.02 12.60 -3.21
CA GLY A 16 -6.54 13.93 -3.54
C GLY A 16 -8.07 14.08 -3.61
N GLN A 17 -8.83 13.03 -3.96
CA GLN A 17 -10.26 13.20 -4.29
C GLN A 17 -11.26 12.83 -3.19
N PHE A 18 -10.94 11.99 -2.21
CA PHE A 18 -12.01 11.21 -1.55
C PHE A 18 -12.21 11.36 -0.05
N GLY A 19 -11.42 12.17 0.64
CA GLY A 19 -11.56 12.35 2.08
C GLY A 19 -11.23 11.07 2.86
N VAL A 20 -10.82 11.30 4.10
CA VAL A 20 -10.06 10.39 4.95
C VAL A 20 -10.81 9.09 5.30
N SER A 21 -12.14 9.14 5.34
CA SER A 21 -12.93 8.21 6.17
C SER A 21 -13.01 6.75 5.72
N ASN A 22 -12.37 6.30 4.62
CA ASN A 22 -12.26 4.86 4.40
C ASN A 22 -11.20 4.40 3.38
N ILE A 23 -10.02 4.99 3.40
CA ILE A 23 -8.97 4.63 2.44
C ILE A 23 -8.52 3.17 2.60
N ARG A 24 -8.52 2.64 3.81
CA ARG A 24 -8.21 1.22 4.12
C ARG A 24 -9.15 0.25 3.44
N HIS A 25 -10.47 0.48 3.51
CA HIS A 25 -11.45 -0.38 2.84
C HIS A 25 -11.29 -0.34 1.32
N LYS A 26 -10.92 0.81 0.75
CA LYS A 26 -10.65 0.93 -0.69
C LYS A 26 -9.39 0.18 -1.11
N VAL A 27 -8.31 0.31 -0.34
CA VAL A 27 -7.08 -0.47 -0.57
C VAL A 27 -7.41 -1.96 -0.52
N ALA A 28 -8.15 -2.40 0.50
CA ALA A 28 -8.56 -3.80 0.64
C ALA A 28 -9.46 -4.29 -0.52
N LYS A 29 -10.34 -3.43 -1.05
CA LYS A 29 -11.20 -3.77 -2.20
C LYS A 29 -10.41 -3.98 -3.49
N ILE A 30 -9.30 -3.28 -3.67
CA ILE A 30 -8.51 -3.30 -4.92
C ILE A 30 -7.42 -4.35 -4.87
N TYR A 31 -6.68 -4.39 -3.75
CA TYR A 31 -5.53 -5.26 -3.58
C TYR A 31 -5.88 -6.57 -2.86
N GLY A 32 -7.08 -6.66 -2.29
CA GLY A 32 -7.49 -7.78 -1.46
C GLY A 32 -7.03 -7.59 -0.01
N ARG A 33 -7.01 -8.68 0.76
CA ARG A 33 -6.47 -8.66 2.11
C ARG A 33 -4.94 -8.46 2.05
N PRO A 34 -4.34 -7.63 2.91
CA PRO A 34 -2.89 -7.55 2.99
C PRO A 34 -2.28 -8.90 3.38
N ASP A 35 -1.09 -9.19 2.85
CA ASP A 35 -0.32 -10.39 3.19
C ASP A 35 0.17 -10.31 4.64
N ASP A 36 0.56 -9.10 5.08
CA ASP A 36 1.00 -8.83 6.44
C ASP A 36 0.65 -7.40 6.86
N THR A 37 0.58 -7.16 8.17
CA THR A 37 0.27 -5.85 8.76
C THR A 37 1.14 -5.56 9.97
N LEU A 38 1.79 -4.40 10.00
CA LEU A 38 2.52 -3.90 11.15
C LEU A 38 1.78 -2.71 11.76
N SER A 39 1.41 -2.78 13.04
CA SER A 39 0.81 -1.64 13.75
C SER A 39 1.73 -1.14 14.86
N LEU A 40 1.92 0.17 14.91
CA LEU A 40 2.72 0.87 15.90
C LEU A 40 1.99 2.15 16.34
N GLY A 41 1.10 1.99 17.33
CA GLY A 41 0.26 3.08 17.84
C GLY A 41 -0.69 3.59 16.76
N TYR A 42 -0.51 4.86 16.38
CA TYR A 42 -1.29 5.49 15.31
C TYR A 42 -0.81 5.13 13.91
N LEU A 43 0.35 4.50 13.75
CA LEU A 43 0.88 4.11 12.45
C LEU A 43 0.54 2.64 12.15
N GLU A 44 0.06 2.33 10.96
CA GLU A 44 -0.22 0.97 10.52
C GLU A 44 0.25 0.78 9.09
N THR A 45 1.07 -0.24 8.84
CA THR A 45 1.59 -0.55 7.50
C THR A 45 1.03 -1.86 7.02
N TRP A 46 0.43 -1.87 5.84
CA TRP A 46 -0.06 -3.06 5.15
C TRP A 46 0.90 -3.45 4.05
N TYR A 47 1.33 -4.70 4.05
CA TYR A 47 2.26 -5.26 3.08
C TYR A 47 1.52 -6.14 2.07
N TYR A 48 1.81 -5.90 0.79
CA TYR A 48 1.33 -6.69 -0.34
C TYR A 48 2.57 -7.18 -1.11
N PHE A 49 3.10 -8.34 -0.71
CA PHE A 49 4.35 -8.90 -1.23
C PHE A 49 4.22 -9.31 -2.70
N ARG A 50 3.04 -9.83 -3.09
CA ARG A 50 2.76 -10.19 -4.48
C ARG A 50 2.86 -8.97 -5.40
N GLU A 51 2.33 -7.83 -4.96
CA GLU A 51 2.40 -6.56 -5.67
C GLU A 51 3.70 -5.79 -5.43
N LYS A 52 4.54 -6.25 -4.51
CA LYS A 52 5.76 -5.55 -4.06
C LYS A 52 5.47 -4.12 -3.64
N LEU A 53 4.39 -3.91 -2.90
CA LEU A 53 3.95 -2.60 -2.42
C LEU A 53 3.56 -2.67 -0.95
N SER A 54 3.67 -1.54 -0.27
CA SER A 54 3.17 -1.35 1.08
C SER A 54 2.44 -0.02 1.21
N PHE A 55 1.42 -0.01 2.05
CA PHE A 55 0.60 1.15 2.35
C PHE A 55 0.79 1.49 3.82
N VAL A 56 1.30 2.68 4.10
CA VAL A 56 1.47 3.21 5.45
C VAL A 56 0.30 4.12 5.74
N PHE A 57 -0.45 3.78 6.76
CA PHE A 57 -1.57 4.53 7.30
C PHE A 57 -1.17 5.20 8.60
N HIS A 58 -1.63 6.43 8.81
CA HIS A 58 -1.55 7.11 10.10
C HIS A 58 -2.97 7.47 10.53
N ASN A 59 -3.43 6.87 11.62
CA ASN A 59 -4.84 6.76 11.99
C ASN A 59 -5.65 6.16 10.82
N ASP A 60 -6.65 6.88 10.35
CA ASP A 60 -7.50 6.48 9.22
C ASP A 60 -7.01 7.03 7.88
N GLU A 61 -5.87 7.74 7.85
CA GLU A 61 -5.33 8.38 6.65
C GLU A 61 -4.27 7.51 5.98
N LEU A 62 -4.15 7.58 4.66
CA LEU A 62 -3.01 7.00 3.94
C LEU A 62 -1.88 8.02 3.95
N GLU A 63 -0.84 7.76 4.74
CA GLU A 63 0.32 8.61 4.83
C GLU A 63 1.26 8.41 3.65
N LYS A 64 1.52 7.14 3.27
CA LYS A 64 2.50 6.83 2.22
C LYS A 64 2.23 5.50 1.54
N ILE A 65 2.66 5.41 0.29
CA ILE A 65 2.81 4.13 -0.42
C ILE A 65 4.29 3.92 -0.69
N MET A 66 4.82 2.76 -0.32
CA MET A 66 6.22 2.43 -0.49
C MET A 66 6.38 1.15 -1.32
N PRO A 67 7.22 1.15 -2.37
CA PRO A 67 7.60 -0.07 -3.05
C PRO A 67 8.40 -0.97 -2.10
N LEU A 68 8.05 -2.25 -2.07
CA LEU A 68 8.81 -3.25 -1.36
C LEU A 68 9.94 -3.72 -2.25
N ASN A 69 11.15 -3.25 -1.97
CA ASN A 69 12.36 -3.89 -2.45
C ASN A 69 12.58 -5.16 -1.63
N ILE A 70 11.82 -6.21 -1.98
CA ILE A 70 12.13 -7.57 -1.56
C ILE A 70 13.37 -7.96 -2.35
N GLY A 71 14.53 -7.51 -1.86
CA GLY A 71 15.80 -7.82 -2.47
C GLY A 71 15.93 -9.33 -2.58
N GLY A 72 16.05 -9.83 -3.81
CA GLY A 72 16.75 -11.08 -4.00
C GLY A 72 18.15 -10.87 -3.45
N GLN A 73 18.47 -11.50 -2.33
CA GLN A 73 19.86 -11.82 -2.05
C GLN A 73 20.34 -12.75 -3.16
N SER A 74 20.91 -12.14 -4.19
CA SER A 74 21.76 -12.77 -5.20
C SER A 74 22.66 -11.60 -5.61
N SER A 75 23.84 -11.40 -5.02
CA SER A 75 24.91 -12.37 -4.85
C SER A 75 25.91 -11.88 -3.80
N LEU A 76 26.01 -12.56 -2.66
CA LEU A 76 27.28 -12.71 -1.95
C LEU A 76 27.95 -13.93 -2.56
N GLY A 77 28.84 -13.73 -3.52
CA GLY A 77 29.48 -14.84 -4.20
C GLY A 77 30.34 -14.45 -5.40
N ARG A 78 31.41 -13.68 -5.15
CA ARG A 78 32.79 -14.02 -5.53
C ARG A 78 33.74 -12.87 -5.17
#